data_AF-A0A349DJJ0-F1
#
_entry.id   AF-A0A349DJJ0-F1
#
_cell.length_a   1.000
_cell.length_b   1.000
_cell.length_c   1.000
_cell.angle_alpha   90.00
_cell.angle_beta   90.00
_cell.angle_gamma   90.00
#
_symmetry.space_group_name_H-M   'P 1'
#
loop_
_entity.id
_entity.type
_entity.pdbx_description
1 polymer ?
#
loop_
_entity_poly.entity_id
_entity_poly.type
_entity_poly.pdbx_seq_one_letter_code
_entity_poly.pdbx_strand_id
1 'polypeptide(L)'
;MHHYCRFLLIPVGVLFFLNITQGQSIVQGNATLDTAQKTITIPYTIQDMAPAGASKAHQYHLRLYYTQDGGKTFVGPLKKVIGHEGSQILPGQKKIIWNYTQESGLFTGNQVQFKISGNYKPSVIGLQGPKAVLNSLLVPGWGKRKVYPHDSFHHRFWYVPTIAVSSLLLVGALAHTLREDSYRQYLRATNNQEANTSYELAQRQHRVFVGTWVVASVIWLADIAMVAIRGISNQRNQRQLIQKNQQMDQKLGITTSYDFSTQQPNIGFRIKF
;
A
#
# COMPACT_ATOMS: atom_id res chain seq x y z
N MET A 1 -41.55 -21.26 -50.04
CA MET A 1 -42.10 -21.06 -48.68
C MET A 1 -41.05 -21.47 -47.66
N HIS A 2 -40.23 -20.54 -47.20
CA HIS A 2 -39.26 -20.78 -46.13
C HIS A 2 -39.58 -19.86 -44.95
N HIS A 3 -39.96 -20.46 -43.83
CA HIS A 3 -40.24 -19.78 -42.58
C HIS A 3 -38.95 -19.28 -41.94
N TYR A 4 -38.78 -17.96 -41.86
CA TYR A 4 -37.77 -17.33 -41.03
C TYR A 4 -38.26 -17.29 -39.58
N CYS A 5 -37.70 -18.15 -38.73
CA CYS A 5 -37.88 -18.08 -37.28
C CYS A 5 -36.94 -16.99 -36.73
N ARG A 6 -37.48 -15.79 -36.44
CA ARG A 6 -36.74 -14.72 -35.77
C ARG A 6 -36.72 -14.97 -34.27
N PHE A 7 -35.60 -15.46 -33.76
CA PHE A 7 -35.31 -15.46 -32.32
C PHE A 7 -35.06 -14.02 -31.86
N LEU A 8 -35.98 -13.49 -31.05
CA LEU A 8 -35.86 -12.21 -30.38
C LEU A 8 -34.96 -12.40 -29.14
N LEU A 9 -33.66 -12.11 -29.29
CA LEU A 9 -32.71 -12.05 -28.17
C LEU A 9 -32.95 -10.74 -27.40
N ILE A 10 -33.60 -10.83 -26.24
CA ILE A 10 -33.71 -9.73 -25.29
C ILE A 10 -32.40 -9.67 -24.49
N PRO A 11 -31.59 -8.60 -24.59
CA PRO A 11 -30.44 -8.44 -23.72
C PRO A 11 -30.95 -8.11 -22.32
N VAL A 12 -30.85 -9.08 -21.40
CA VAL A 12 -31.02 -8.85 -19.97
C VAL A 12 -29.85 -8.01 -19.50
N GLY A 13 -30.05 -6.69 -19.49
CA GLY A 13 -29.12 -5.73 -18.91
C GLY A 13 -29.07 -5.92 -17.40
N VAL A 14 -28.05 -6.63 -16.92
CA VAL A 14 -27.71 -6.67 -15.49
C VAL A 14 -27.20 -5.29 -15.10
N LEU A 15 -28.09 -4.46 -14.55
CA LEU A 15 -27.75 -3.23 -13.86
C LEU A 15 -26.97 -3.58 -12.60
N PHE A 16 -25.63 -3.60 -12.72
CA PHE A 16 -24.75 -3.56 -11.56
C PHE A 16 -24.91 -2.20 -10.88
N PHE A 17 -25.77 -2.15 -9.87
CA PHE A 17 -25.73 -1.08 -8.88
C PHE A 17 -24.37 -1.16 -8.19
N LEU A 18 -23.43 -0.32 -8.64
CA LEU A 18 -22.19 -0.05 -7.91
C LEU A 18 -22.60 0.59 -6.58
N ASN A 19 -22.67 -0.22 -5.54
CA ASN A 19 -22.72 0.28 -4.18
C ASN A 19 -21.46 1.11 -3.95
N ILE A 20 -21.59 2.44 -3.97
CA ILE A 20 -20.54 3.36 -3.58
C ILE A 20 -20.37 3.20 -2.08
N THR A 21 -19.51 2.27 -1.66
CA THR A 21 -19.12 2.11 -0.27
C THR A 21 -18.42 3.38 0.19
N GLN A 22 -19.06 4.15 1.07
CA GLN A 22 -18.43 5.29 1.72
C GLN A 22 -17.33 4.76 2.66
N GLY A 23 -16.09 4.70 2.18
CA GLY A 23 -14.95 4.12 2.91
C GLY A 23 -14.42 4.94 4.08
N GLN A 24 -15.12 5.98 4.55
CA GLN A 24 -14.66 6.78 5.69
C GLN A 24 -15.84 7.28 6.53
N SER A 25 -15.72 7.15 7.85
CA SER A 25 -16.62 7.77 8.82
C SER A 25 -15.85 8.82 9.62
N ILE A 26 -16.18 10.09 9.38
CA ILE A 26 -15.65 11.23 10.14
C ILE A 26 -16.76 11.70 11.08
N VAL A 27 -16.55 11.51 12.38
CA VAL A 27 -17.49 11.94 13.42
C VAL A 27 -16.98 13.27 13.98
N GLN A 28 -17.68 14.36 13.66
CA GLN A 28 -17.34 15.69 14.17
C GLN A 28 -17.93 15.90 15.56
N GLY A 29 -17.14 16.47 16.48
CA GLY A 29 -17.60 16.90 17.79
C GLY A 29 -18.08 18.36 17.78
N ASN A 30 -18.50 18.85 18.95
CA ASN A 30 -18.93 20.24 19.10
C ASN A 30 -17.74 21.19 18.97
N ALA A 31 -17.87 22.20 18.10
CA ALA A 31 -16.86 23.24 17.95
C ALA A 31 -16.89 24.21 19.14
N THR A 32 -15.73 24.68 19.57
CA THR A 32 -15.60 25.64 20.68
C THR A 32 -14.95 26.93 20.19
N LEU A 33 -15.58 28.07 20.46
CA LEU A 33 -15.06 29.40 20.13
C LEU A 33 -14.21 29.93 21.28
N ASP A 34 -12.99 30.37 20.97
CA ASP A 34 -12.13 31.15 21.86
C ASP A 34 -12.02 32.57 21.30
N THR A 35 -12.76 33.50 21.90
CA THR A 35 -12.80 34.90 21.47
C THR A 35 -11.53 35.66 21.83
N ALA A 36 -10.82 35.26 22.89
CA ALA A 36 -9.57 35.90 23.31
C ALA A 36 -8.45 35.59 22.31
N GLN A 37 -8.36 34.33 21.88
CA GLN A 37 -7.37 33.89 20.89
C GLN A 37 -7.83 34.06 19.45
N LYS A 38 -9.10 34.45 19.24
CA LYS A 38 -9.73 34.58 17.92
C LYS A 38 -9.64 33.27 17.11
N THR A 39 -9.90 32.15 17.78
CA THR A 39 -9.85 30.82 17.17
C THR A 39 -11.13 30.02 17.39
N ILE A 40 -11.40 29.09 16.48
CA ILE A 40 -12.44 28.07 16.65
C ILE A 40 -11.75 26.71 16.61
N THR A 41 -11.99 25.92 17.65
CA THR A 41 -11.47 24.55 17.75
C THR A 41 -12.56 23.56 17.35
N ILE A 42 -12.28 22.73 16.35
CA ILE A 42 -13.16 21.68 15.85
C ILE A 42 -12.56 20.30 16.16
N PRO A 43 -13.00 19.61 17.22
CA PRO A 43 -12.62 18.23 17.47
C PRO A 43 -13.36 17.29 16.51
N TYR A 44 -12.70 16.21 16.09
CA TYR A 44 -13.32 15.16 15.28
C TYR A 44 -12.60 13.83 15.47
N THR A 45 -13.25 12.73 15.08
CA THR A 45 -12.67 11.39 15.10
C THR A 45 -12.77 10.78 13.71
N ILE A 46 -11.66 10.20 13.23
CA ILE A 46 -11.62 9.41 12.00
C ILE A 46 -11.71 7.94 12.39
N GLN A 47 -12.77 7.26 11.96
CA GLN A 47 -12.90 5.82 12.06
C GLN A 47 -12.46 5.20 10.72
N ASP A 48 -11.45 4.34 10.77
CA ASP A 48 -10.94 3.68 9.56
C ASP A 48 -11.89 2.54 9.15
N MET A 49 -12.88 2.88 8.32
CA MET A 49 -13.85 1.93 7.76
C MET A 49 -13.53 1.58 6.29
N ALA A 50 -12.41 2.07 5.77
CA ALA A 50 -12.03 1.77 4.40
C ALA A 50 -11.73 0.26 4.26
N PRO A 51 -12.09 -0.36 3.13
CA PRO A 51 -11.92 -1.79 2.93
C PRO A 51 -10.49 -2.23 3.26
N ALA A 52 -10.36 -3.25 4.11
CA ALA A 52 -9.07 -3.78 4.52
C ALA A 52 -8.35 -4.42 3.30
N GLY A 53 -7.55 -3.61 2.60
CA GLY A 53 -6.60 -4.10 1.61
C GLY A 53 -5.34 -4.67 2.25
N ALA A 54 -4.26 -4.80 1.48
CA ALA A 54 -2.95 -5.23 2.00
C ALA A 54 -2.37 -4.26 3.05
N SER A 55 -2.76 -2.99 2.99
CA SER A 55 -2.53 -2.04 4.08
C SER A 55 -3.74 -2.02 5.00
N LYS A 56 -3.55 -2.45 6.25
CA LYS A 56 -4.61 -2.44 7.27
C LYS A 56 -4.96 -1.03 7.76
N ALA A 57 -4.23 -0.01 7.32
CA ALA A 57 -4.44 1.37 7.74
C ALA A 57 -4.46 2.31 6.53
N HIS A 58 -5.32 3.31 6.60
CA HIS A 58 -5.37 4.37 5.61
C HIS A 58 -4.79 5.66 6.15
N GLN A 59 -4.39 6.53 5.24
CA GLN A 59 -4.02 7.90 5.54
C GLN A 59 -4.94 8.84 4.76
N TYR A 60 -5.25 9.96 5.37
CA TYR A 60 -6.29 10.87 4.91
C TYR A 60 -5.68 12.18 4.42
N HIS A 61 -6.31 12.76 3.40
CA HIS A 61 -6.13 14.16 3.02
C HIS A 61 -7.39 14.92 3.37
N LEU A 62 -7.35 15.69 4.45
CA LEU A 62 -8.52 16.37 5.01
C LEU A 62 -8.45 17.88 4.73
N ARG A 63 -9.62 18.47 4.55
CA ARG A 63 -9.84 19.90 4.34
C ARG A 63 -11.04 20.36 5.15
N LEU A 64 -10.92 21.55 5.72
CA LEU A 64 -11.98 22.17 6.51
C LEU A 64 -12.75 23.18 5.68
N TYR A 65 -14.08 23.12 5.79
CA TYR A 65 -15.02 24.07 5.20
C TYR A 65 -15.96 24.58 6.30
N TYR A 66 -16.52 25.76 6.10
CA TYR A 66 -17.52 26.35 7.01
C TYR A 66 -18.70 26.92 6.22
N THR A 67 -19.81 27.14 6.91
CA THR A 67 -21.01 27.81 6.39
C THR A 67 -21.40 28.94 7.34
N GLN A 68 -22.16 29.93 6.86
CA GLN A 68 -22.83 30.96 7.69
C GLN A 68 -24.33 31.08 7.39
N ASP A 69 -24.87 30.11 6.64
CA ASP A 69 -26.28 30.08 6.18
C ASP A 69 -26.98 28.78 6.60
N GLY A 70 -26.51 28.17 7.70
CA GLY A 70 -27.09 26.95 8.26
C GLY A 70 -26.84 25.69 7.43
N GLY A 71 -25.78 25.68 6.62
CA GLY A 71 -25.37 24.51 5.83
C GLY A 71 -25.83 24.51 4.38
N LYS A 72 -26.42 25.61 3.89
CA LYS A 72 -26.85 25.72 2.49
C LYS A 72 -25.63 25.87 1.57
N THR A 73 -24.65 26.67 1.95
CA THR A 73 -23.40 26.86 1.20
C THR A 73 -22.18 26.67 2.11
N PHE A 74 -21.18 25.95 1.60
CA PHE A 74 -19.92 25.73 2.29
C PHE A 74 -18.79 26.49 1.59
N VAL A 75 -18.12 27.36 2.34
CA VAL A 75 -16.96 28.14 1.95
C VAL A 75 -15.68 27.41 2.39
N GLY A 76 -14.71 27.31 1.50
CA GLY A 76 -13.42 26.70 1.77
C GLY A 76 -12.74 26.15 0.50
N PRO A 77 -11.63 25.40 0.64
CA PRO A 77 -11.03 24.97 1.90
C PRO A 77 -10.39 26.15 2.66
N LEU A 78 -10.53 26.14 3.98
CA LEU A 78 -9.91 27.14 4.85
C LEU A 78 -8.38 27.02 4.83
N LYS A 79 -7.70 28.17 4.87
CA LYS A 79 -6.23 28.25 4.72
C LYS A 79 -5.53 28.55 6.04
N LYS A 80 -6.18 29.26 6.97
CA LYS A 80 -5.59 29.66 8.26
C LYS A 80 -5.93 28.67 9.37
N VAL A 81 -5.57 27.42 9.12
CA VAL A 81 -5.86 26.28 10.00
C VAL A 81 -4.58 25.73 10.61
N ILE A 82 -4.66 25.29 11.86
CA ILE A 82 -3.60 24.63 12.61
C ILE A 82 -4.13 23.27 13.05
N GLY A 83 -3.31 22.24 12.91
CA GLY A 83 -3.60 20.90 13.42
C GLY A 83 -3.76 19.87 12.32
N HIS A 84 -4.75 19.00 12.45
CA HIS A 84 -4.95 17.85 11.59
C HIS A 84 -5.70 18.23 10.30
N GLU A 85 -5.03 19.00 9.45
CA GLU A 85 -5.47 19.35 8.09
C GLU A 85 -4.36 19.04 7.09
N GLY A 86 -4.72 18.81 5.83
CA GLY A 86 -3.78 18.49 4.77
C GLY A 86 -3.58 16.98 4.65
N SER A 87 -2.40 16.55 4.19
CA SER A 87 -2.11 15.15 3.85
C SER A 87 -1.43 14.38 4.98
N GLN A 88 -1.49 13.05 4.88
CA GLN A 88 -0.79 12.12 5.79
C GLN A 88 -1.37 12.12 7.21
N ILE A 89 -2.68 12.32 7.33
CA ILE A 89 -3.38 12.27 8.61
C ILE A 89 -3.79 10.82 8.89
N LEU A 90 -3.53 10.35 10.11
CA LEU A 90 -3.87 9.00 10.53
C LEU A 90 -5.22 8.95 11.27
N PRO A 91 -5.88 7.77 11.32
CA PRO A 91 -7.09 7.54 12.09
C PRO A 91 -6.97 7.91 13.59
N GLY A 92 -8.14 8.05 14.25
CA GLY A 92 -8.24 8.32 15.68
C GLY A 92 -8.81 9.71 16.00
N GLN A 93 -8.62 10.16 17.24
CA GLN A 93 -9.03 11.48 17.71
C GLN A 93 -8.14 12.56 17.11
N LYS A 94 -8.77 13.61 16.59
CA LYS A 94 -8.14 14.68 15.84
C LYS A 94 -8.80 16.02 16.16
N LYS A 95 -8.13 17.09 15.75
CA LYS A 95 -8.56 18.46 16.02
C LYS A 95 -8.01 19.38 14.92
N ILE A 96 -8.82 20.35 14.51
CA ILE A 96 -8.38 21.50 13.70
C ILE A 96 -8.73 22.77 14.48
N ILE A 97 -7.78 23.70 14.54
CA ILE A 97 -7.96 25.04 15.09
C ILE A 97 -7.94 26.01 13.92
N TRP A 98 -9.00 26.77 13.74
CA TRP A 98 -9.10 27.77 12.68
C TRP A 98 -8.98 29.19 13.27
N ASN A 99 -8.10 30.01 12.71
CA ASN A 99 -8.04 31.44 13.03
C ASN A 99 -8.92 32.23 12.05
N TYR A 100 -10.14 32.54 12.49
CA TYR A 100 -11.14 33.19 11.64
C TYR A 100 -10.80 34.65 11.32
N THR A 101 -9.97 35.33 12.13
CA THR A 101 -9.58 36.72 11.88
C THR A 101 -8.47 36.88 10.84
N GLN A 102 -7.72 35.81 10.59
CA GLN A 102 -6.66 35.80 9.58
C GLN A 102 -7.15 35.28 8.23
N GLU A 103 -8.34 34.70 8.16
CA GLU A 103 -8.93 34.19 6.93
C GLU A 103 -9.47 35.34 6.08
N SER A 104 -9.34 35.25 4.76
CA SER A 104 -9.91 36.26 3.86
C SER A 104 -11.42 36.09 3.78
N GLY A 105 -12.18 37.10 4.21
CA GLY A 105 -13.64 37.13 4.13
C GLY A 105 -14.28 37.71 5.40
N LEU A 106 -15.57 38.04 5.32
CA LEU A 106 -16.33 38.51 6.48
C LEU A 106 -16.87 37.30 7.25
N PHE A 107 -16.19 36.91 8.32
CA PHE A 107 -16.75 35.96 9.28
C PHE A 107 -17.74 36.68 10.20
N THR A 108 -19.04 36.57 9.90
CA THR A 108 -20.11 37.18 10.72
C THR A 108 -20.45 36.42 12.00
N GLY A 109 -20.22 35.10 12.04
CA GLY A 109 -20.54 34.24 13.19
C GLY A 109 -21.98 33.73 13.24
N ASN A 110 -22.85 34.14 12.32
CA ASN A 110 -24.24 33.70 12.28
C ASN A 110 -24.36 32.28 11.68
N GLN A 111 -25.15 31.42 12.34
CA GLN A 111 -25.51 30.06 11.87
C GLN A 111 -24.32 29.23 11.37
N VAL A 112 -23.18 29.32 12.07
CA VAL A 112 -21.94 28.68 11.64
C VAL A 112 -22.01 27.17 11.84
N GLN A 113 -21.67 26.42 10.79
CA GLN A 113 -21.40 24.98 10.87
C GLN A 113 -20.09 24.67 10.15
N PHE A 114 -19.51 23.51 10.47
CA PHE A 114 -18.26 23.05 9.89
C PHE A 114 -18.46 21.71 9.18
N LYS A 115 -17.75 21.55 8.08
CA LYS A 115 -17.67 20.28 7.34
C LYS A 115 -16.20 19.95 7.10
N ILE A 116 -15.81 18.78 7.59
CA ILE A 116 -14.51 18.18 7.27
C ILE A 116 -14.74 17.24 6.09
N SER A 117 -14.04 17.49 4.99
CA SER A 117 -14.10 16.66 3.79
C SER A 117 -12.71 16.21 3.42
N GLY A 118 -12.60 14.99 2.91
CA GLY A 118 -11.32 14.46 2.49
C GLY A 118 -11.44 13.19 1.68
N ASN A 119 -10.29 12.75 1.19
CA ASN A 119 -10.13 11.44 0.59
C ASN A 119 -9.12 10.63 1.40
N TYR A 120 -9.09 9.33 1.15
CA TYR A 120 -8.15 8.42 1.79
C TYR A 120 -7.32 7.68 0.73
N LYS A 121 -6.16 7.22 1.14
CA LYS A 121 -5.32 6.29 0.37
C LYS A 121 -4.67 5.27 1.30
N PRO A 122 -4.26 4.10 0.79
CA PRO A 122 -3.49 3.15 1.58
C PRO A 122 -2.31 3.82 2.28
N SER A 123 -2.17 3.56 3.58
CA SER A 123 -1.02 4.05 4.34
C SER A 123 0.17 3.13 4.12
N VAL A 124 1.37 3.66 4.34
CA VAL A 124 2.56 2.82 4.53
C VAL A 124 2.46 2.01 5.83
N ILE A 125 1.62 2.45 6.78
CA ILE A 125 1.32 1.72 8.02
C ILE A 125 0.57 0.44 7.66
N GLY A 126 1.14 -0.71 8.01
CA GLY A 126 0.61 -2.03 7.65
C GLY A 126 1.44 -2.74 6.57
N LEU A 127 2.23 -2.00 5.78
CA LEU A 127 3.28 -2.62 4.96
C LEU A 127 4.37 -3.17 5.87
N GLN A 128 4.92 -4.33 5.53
CA GLN A 128 6.01 -4.91 6.29
C GLN A 128 7.33 -4.18 6.03
N GLY A 129 8.17 -4.16 7.06
CA GLY A 129 9.54 -3.66 6.97
C GLY A 129 10.50 -4.70 6.36
N PRO A 130 11.82 -4.60 6.63
CA PRO A 130 12.83 -5.48 6.03
C PRO A 130 12.64 -6.98 6.37
N LYS A 131 11.90 -7.32 7.43
CA LYS A 131 11.57 -8.71 7.76
C LYS A 131 10.80 -9.45 6.66
N ALA A 132 10.14 -8.72 5.75
CA ALA A 132 9.46 -9.31 4.59
C ALA A 132 10.42 -10.03 3.63
N VAL A 133 11.73 -9.74 3.71
CA VAL A 133 12.78 -10.41 2.93
C VAL A 133 12.76 -11.92 3.14
N LEU A 134 12.44 -12.39 4.36
CA LEU A 134 12.36 -13.81 4.65
C LEU A 134 11.35 -14.53 3.75
N ASN A 135 10.26 -13.87 3.37
CA ASN A 135 9.29 -14.46 2.44
C ASN A 135 9.88 -14.61 1.02
N SER A 136 10.65 -13.63 0.54
CA SER A 136 11.36 -13.72 -0.75
C SER A 136 12.54 -14.70 -0.72
N LEU A 137 13.15 -14.91 0.44
CA LEU A 137 14.18 -15.93 0.64
C LEU A 137 13.61 -17.34 0.52
N LEU A 138 12.37 -17.56 0.99
CA LEU A 138 11.68 -18.85 0.82
C LEU A 138 11.14 -19.03 -0.60
N VAL A 139 10.48 -18.00 -1.14
CA VAL A 139 9.85 -18.06 -2.47
C VAL A 139 10.13 -16.75 -3.20
N PRO A 140 10.88 -16.77 -4.32
CA PRO A 140 11.18 -15.57 -5.09
C PRO A 140 9.91 -14.79 -5.41
N GLY A 141 9.87 -13.49 -5.11
CA GLY A 141 8.74 -12.61 -5.38
C GLY A 141 7.70 -12.52 -4.26
N TRP A 142 7.65 -13.45 -3.32
CA TRP A 142 6.60 -13.47 -2.29
C TRP A 142 6.67 -12.28 -1.33
N GLY A 143 7.87 -11.82 -1.00
CA GLY A 143 8.08 -10.64 -0.15
C GLY A 143 7.47 -9.36 -0.74
N LYS A 144 7.33 -9.26 -2.07
CA LYS A 144 6.72 -8.10 -2.75
C LYS A 144 5.29 -7.85 -2.29
N ARG A 145 4.51 -8.91 -2.00
CA ARG A 145 3.13 -8.78 -1.50
C ARG A 145 3.04 -8.06 -0.15
N LYS A 146 4.13 -8.06 0.62
CA LYS A 146 4.15 -7.50 1.98
C LYS A 146 4.72 -6.09 2.02
N VAL A 147 5.56 -5.71 1.06
CA VAL A 147 6.22 -4.39 1.03
C VAL A 147 5.61 -3.42 0.01
N TYR A 148 4.72 -3.88 -0.86
CA TYR A 148 4.02 -3.03 -1.82
C TYR A 148 2.50 -2.95 -1.57
N PRO A 149 1.87 -1.79 -1.82
CA PRO A 149 0.41 -1.64 -1.83
C PRO A 149 -0.30 -2.58 -2.83
N HIS A 150 -1.55 -2.95 -2.54
CA HIS A 150 -2.32 -3.93 -3.31
C HIS A 150 -2.55 -3.52 -4.78
N ASP A 151 -2.72 -2.23 -5.01
CA ASP A 151 -2.93 -1.57 -6.30
C ASP A 151 -1.65 -1.43 -7.13
N SER A 152 -0.48 -1.72 -6.56
CA SER A 152 0.79 -1.59 -7.27
C SER A 152 1.05 -2.76 -8.23
N PHE A 153 1.72 -2.46 -9.33
CA PHE A 153 2.19 -3.45 -10.32
C PHE A 153 3.00 -4.57 -9.66
N HIS A 154 3.92 -4.23 -8.75
CA HIS A 154 4.77 -5.21 -8.07
C HIS A 154 4.00 -6.16 -7.15
N HIS A 155 2.91 -5.71 -6.54
CA HIS A 155 2.03 -6.58 -5.77
C HIS A 155 1.22 -7.50 -6.70
N ARG A 156 0.68 -6.98 -7.81
CA ARG A 156 -0.10 -7.76 -8.78
C ARG A 156 0.72 -8.88 -9.44
N PHE A 157 1.95 -8.57 -9.83
CA PHE A 157 2.86 -9.48 -10.54
C PHE A 157 3.93 -10.10 -9.64
N TRP A 158 3.59 -10.33 -8.36
CA TRP A 158 4.52 -10.90 -7.38
C TRP A 158 5.05 -12.29 -7.77
N TYR A 159 4.30 -13.07 -8.57
CA TYR A 159 4.62 -14.44 -8.97
C TYR A 159 5.60 -14.53 -10.15
N VAL A 160 5.88 -13.42 -10.86
CA VAL A 160 6.75 -13.42 -12.05
C VAL A 160 8.17 -13.91 -11.73
N PRO A 161 8.84 -13.44 -10.67
CA PRO A 161 10.15 -13.99 -10.28
C PRO A 161 10.09 -15.47 -9.95
N THR A 162 9.01 -15.95 -9.30
CA THR A 162 8.83 -17.37 -8.97
C THR A 162 8.83 -18.21 -10.25
N ILE A 163 7.98 -17.86 -11.22
CA ILE A 163 7.87 -18.59 -12.49
C ILE A 163 9.21 -18.58 -13.23
N ALA A 164 9.87 -17.42 -13.30
CA ALA A 164 11.15 -17.28 -14.00
C ALA A 164 12.24 -18.15 -13.37
N VAL A 165 12.41 -18.09 -12.05
CA VAL A 165 13.41 -18.87 -11.31
C VAL A 165 13.11 -20.36 -11.41
N SER A 166 11.87 -20.79 -11.15
CA SER A 166 11.48 -22.19 -11.23
C SER A 166 11.67 -22.79 -12.61
N SER A 167 11.36 -22.03 -13.67
CA SER A 167 11.54 -22.49 -15.06
C SER A 167 13.02 -22.68 -15.39
N LEU A 168 13.88 -21.73 -15.00
CA LEU A 168 15.33 -21.83 -15.22
C LEU A 168 15.94 -23.00 -14.43
N LEU A 169 15.54 -23.19 -13.18
CA LEU A 169 16.00 -24.32 -12.37
C LEU A 169 15.56 -25.66 -12.97
N LEU A 170 14.34 -25.75 -13.49
CA LEU A 170 13.85 -26.95 -14.17
C LEU A 170 14.66 -27.26 -15.43
N VAL A 171 14.89 -26.27 -16.29
CA VAL A 171 15.72 -26.44 -17.50
C VAL A 171 17.15 -26.82 -17.12
N GLY A 172 17.71 -26.19 -16.10
CA GLY A 172 19.03 -26.54 -15.58
C GLY A 172 19.10 -27.98 -15.07
N ALA A 173 18.12 -28.42 -14.28
CA ALA A 173 18.04 -29.80 -13.78
C ALA A 173 17.97 -30.82 -14.93
N LEU A 174 17.14 -30.56 -15.94
CA LEU A 174 17.08 -31.43 -17.13
C LEU A 174 18.42 -31.45 -17.87
N ALA A 175 19.04 -30.28 -18.11
CA ALA A 175 20.36 -30.21 -18.74
C ALA A 175 21.43 -30.97 -17.93
N HIS A 176 21.35 -30.95 -16.60
CA HIS A 176 22.24 -31.72 -15.73
C HIS A 176 22.07 -33.23 -15.93
N THR A 177 20.84 -33.73 -15.94
CA THR A 177 20.56 -35.16 -16.17
C THR A 177 21.05 -35.62 -17.54
N LEU A 178 20.74 -34.85 -18.60
CA LEU A 178 21.18 -35.15 -19.96
C LEU A 178 22.71 -35.09 -20.11
N ARG A 179 23.37 -34.18 -19.38
CA ARG A 179 24.83 -34.08 -19.33
C ARG A 179 25.44 -35.37 -18.79
N GLU A 180 24.89 -35.92 -17.71
CA GLU A 180 25.40 -37.17 -17.14
C GLU A 180 25.25 -38.33 -18.12
N ASP A 181 24.12 -38.43 -18.80
CA ASP A 181 23.88 -39.48 -19.79
C ASP A 181 24.85 -39.36 -20.97
N SER A 182 25.01 -38.15 -21.53
CA SER A 182 25.95 -37.89 -22.63
C SER A 182 27.40 -38.14 -22.21
N TYR A 183 27.75 -37.82 -20.96
CA TYR A 183 29.08 -38.09 -20.42
C TYR A 183 29.32 -39.58 -20.20
N ARG A 184 28.32 -40.33 -19.74
CA ARG A 184 28.40 -41.81 -19.64
C ARG A 184 28.55 -42.45 -21.02
N GLN A 185 27.90 -41.92 -22.06
CA GLN A 185 28.08 -42.38 -23.44
C GLN A 185 29.51 -42.11 -23.92
N TYR A 186 30.05 -40.92 -23.67
CA TYR A 186 31.46 -40.59 -23.94
C TYR A 186 32.42 -41.62 -23.30
N LEU A 187 32.21 -41.98 -22.04
CA LEU A 187 33.06 -42.96 -21.33
C LEU A 187 32.94 -44.40 -21.88
N ARG A 188 31.86 -44.72 -22.59
CA ARG A 188 31.60 -46.06 -23.15
C ARG A 188 31.92 -46.17 -24.64
N ALA A 189 32.16 -45.06 -25.32
CA ALA A 189 32.40 -45.03 -26.75
C ALA A 189 33.68 -45.79 -27.11
N THR A 190 33.60 -46.66 -28.12
CA THR A 190 34.73 -47.47 -28.61
C THR A 190 35.50 -46.79 -29.75
N ASN A 191 34.94 -45.72 -30.32
CA ASN A 191 35.53 -44.97 -31.42
C ASN A 191 35.64 -43.47 -31.06
N ASN A 192 36.64 -42.80 -31.66
CA ASN A 192 36.95 -41.40 -31.36
C ASN A 192 35.86 -40.42 -31.80
N GLN A 193 35.13 -40.72 -32.88
CA GLN A 193 34.12 -39.81 -33.42
C GLN A 193 32.89 -39.71 -32.50
N GLU A 194 32.41 -40.85 -32.01
CA GLU A 194 31.31 -40.95 -31.05
C GLU A 194 31.70 -40.37 -29.69
N ALA A 195 32.94 -40.63 -29.25
CA ALA A 195 33.49 -40.03 -28.04
C ALA A 195 33.46 -38.49 -28.15
N ASN A 196 34.00 -37.92 -29.23
CA ASN A 196 34.02 -36.47 -29.43
C ASN A 196 32.61 -35.86 -29.48
N THR A 197 31.68 -36.52 -30.19
CA THR A 197 30.30 -36.03 -30.31
C THR A 197 29.58 -36.03 -28.95
N SER A 198 29.72 -37.11 -28.19
CA SER A 198 29.11 -37.25 -26.86
C SER A 198 29.72 -36.26 -25.85
N TYR A 199 31.03 -36.05 -25.93
CA TYR A 199 31.75 -35.07 -25.11
C TYR A 199 31.29 -33.64 -25.41
N GLU A 200 31.20 -33.26 -26.69
CA GLU A 200 30.72 -31.93 -27.09
C GLU A 200 29.28 -31.69 -26.63
N LEU A 201 28.41 -32.70 -26.74
CA LEU A 201 27.03 -32.63 -26.27
C LEU A 201 26.98 -32.43 -24.76
N ALA A 202 27.76 -33.20 -24.00
CA ALA A 202 27.89 -33.03 -22.55
C ALA A 202 28.39 -31.62 -22.19
N GLN A 203 29.37 -31.08 -22.93
CA GLN A 203 29.88 -29.71 -22.72
C GLN A 203 28.84 -28.63 -23.03
N ARG A 204 28.01 -28.80 -24.07
CA ARG A 204 26.90 -27.88 -24.35
C ARG A 204 25.86 -27.92 -23.22
N GLN A 205 25.45 -29.10 -22.78
CA GLN A 205 24.47 -29.27 -21.69
C GLN A 205 25.02 -28.74 -20.36
N HIS A 206 26.32 -28.91 -20.09
CA HIS A 206 26.97 -28.31 -18.93
C HIS A 206 26.88 -26.78 -18.93
N ARG A 207 27.16 -26.14 -20.08
CA ARG A 207 27.02 -24.68 -20.22
C ARG A 207 25.58 -24.22 -20.00
N VAL A 208 24.59 -24.96 -20.50
CA VAL A 208 23.16 -24.67 -20.26
C VAL A 208 22.83 -24.79 -18.78
N PHE A 209 23.27 -25.87 -18.12
CA PHE A 209 23.09 -26.07 -16.67
C PHE A 209 23.70 -24.90 -15.87
N VAL A 210 24.98 -24.60 -16.06
CA VAL A 210 25.65 -23.53 -15.31
C VAL A 210 25.02 -22.17 -15.60
N GLY A 211 24.76 -21.88 -16.88
CA GLY A 211 24.16 -20.60 -17.29
C GLY A 211 22.78 -20.37 -16.67
N THR A 212 21.90 -21.37 -16.74
CA THR A 212 20.54 -21.27 -16.16
C THR A 212 20.57 -21.12 -14.65
N TRP A 213 21.44 -21.85 -13.94
CA TRP A 213 21.60 -21.74 -12.50
C TRP A 213 22.12 -20.37 -12.05
N VAL A 214 23.12 -19.82 -12.75
CA VAL A 214 23.65 -18.48 -12.47
C VAL A 214 22.57 -17.43 -12.69
N VAL A 215 21.86 -17.47 -13.82
CA VAL A 215 20.78 -16.51 -14.11
C VAL A 215 19.65 -16.62 -13.08
N ALA A 216 19.22 -17.84 -12.73
CA ALA A 216 18.20 -18.06 -11.70
C ALA A 216 18.62 -17.46 -10.35
N SER A 217 19.88 -17.68 -9.95
CA SER A 217 20.44 -17.15 -8.70
C SER A 217 20.47 -15.61 -8.69
N VAL A 218 20.88 -14.99 -9.79
CA VAL A 218 20.88 -13.52 -9.93
C VAL A 218 19.47 -12.94 -9.82
N ILE A 219 18.48 -13.54 -10.51
CA ILE A 219 17.08 -13.09 -10.43
C ILE A 219 16.56 -13.20 -9.00
N TRP A 220 16.86 -14.31 -8.31
CA TRP A 220 16.41 -14.52 -6.94
C TRP A 220 17.04 -13.52 -5.97
N LEU A 221 18.36 -13.31 -6.04
CA LEU A 221 19.07 -12.34 -5.20
C LEU A 221 18.60 -10.90 -5.46
N ALA A 222 18.34 -10.54 -6.73
CA ALA A 222 17.79 -9.24 -7.08
C ALA A 222 16.40 -9.01 -6.47
N ASP A 223 15.54 -10.04 -6.45
CA ASP A 223 14.23 -9.96 -5.79
C ASP A 223 14.36 -9.72 -4.27
N ILE A 224 15.23 -10.48 -3.61
CA ILE A 224 15.54 -10.35 -2.18
C ILE A 224 16.02 -8.91 -1.87
N ALA A 225 16.97 -8.40 -2.64
CA ALA A 225 17.52 -7.06 -2.47
C ALA A 225 16.45 -5.98 -2.65
N MET A 226 15.59 -6.10 -3.67
CA MET A 226 14.50 -5.16 -3.92
C MET A 226 13.51 -5.11 -2.75
N VAL A 227 13.13 -6.27 -2.21
CA VAL A 227 12.25 -6.36 -1.04
C VAL A 227 12.92 -5.77 0.21
N ALA A 228 14.22 -5.98 0.39
CA ALA A 228 14.99 -5.40 1.50
C ALA A 228 15.00 -3.88 1.44
N ILE A 229 15.37 -3.30 0.30
CA ILE A 229 15.43 -1.86 0.07
C ILE A 229 14.04 -1.24 0.30
N ARG A 230 12.99 -1.85 -0.27
CA ARG A 230 11.63 -1.35 -0.11
C ARG A 230 11.14 -1.46 1.34
N GLY A 231 11.45 -2.55 2.02
CA GLY A 231 11.12 -2.76 3.44
C GLY A 231 11.77 -1.70 4.34
N ILE A 232 13.03 -1.34 4.10
CA ILE A 232 13.73 -0.27 4.82
C ILE A 232 13.06 1.08 4.55
N SER A 233 12.74 1.38 3.29
CA SER A 233 12.03 2.61 2.91
C SER A 233 10.66 2.71 3.59
N ASN A 234 9.87 1.63 3.60
CA ASN A 234 8.58 1.58 4.29
C ASN A 234 8.72 1.86 5.77
N GLN A 235 9.70 1.25 6.45
CA GLN A 235 9.94 1.47 7.87
C GLN A 235 10.31 2.93 8.18
N ARG A 236 11.12 3.58 7.32
CA ARG A 236 11.44 5.01 7.45
C ARG A 236 10.19 5.87 7.25
N ASN A 237 9.42 5.60 6.20
CA ASN A 237 8.19 6.36 5.90
C ASN A 237 7.14 6.19 7.00
N GLN A 238 6.99 4.99 7.59
CA GLN A 238 6.13 4.75 8.73
C GLN A 238 6.54 5.59 9.94
N ARG A 239 7.84 5.59 10.29
CA ARG A 239 8.36 6.41 11.40
C ARG A 239 8.10 7.89 11.17
N GLN A 240 8.37 8.40 9.96
CA GLN A 240 8.12 9.80 9.62
C GLN A 240 6.62 10.15 9.71
N LEU A 241 5.75 9.27 9.21
CA LEU A 241 4.30 9.46 9.24
C LEU A 241 3.76 9.50 10.67
N ILE A 242 4.22 8.58 11.52
CA ILE A 242 3.86 8.53 12.95
C ILE A 242 4.39 9.76 13.67
N GLN A 243 5.66 10.12 13.49
CA GLN A 243 6.26 11.30 14.10
C GLN A 243 5.54 12.60 13.70
N LYS A 244 5.17 12.74 12.42
CA LYS A 244 4.39 13.88 11.94
C LYS A 244 3.04 13.97 12.66
N ASN A 245 2.32 12.85 12.80
CA ASN A 245 1.03 12.84 13.51
C ASN A 245 1.21 13.13 15.00
N GLN A 246 2.23 12.58 15.65
CA GLN A 246 2.56 12.89 17.05
C GLN A 246 2.90 14.38 17.26
N GLN A 247 3.62 15.00 16.33
CA GLN A 247 3.90 16.44 16.38
C GLN A 247 2.62 17.28 16.22
N MET A 248 1.69 16.85 15.35
CA MET A 248 0.37 17.49 15.24
C MET A 248 -0.45 17.33 16.52
N ASP A 249 -0.48 16.13 17.11
CA ASP A 249 -1.17 15.84 18.37
C ASP A 249 -0.60 16.70 19.52
N GLN A 250 0.74 16.79 19.64
CA GLN A 250 1.43 17.60 20.66
C GLN A 250 1.13 19.10 20.53
N LYS A 251 1.13 19.64 19.31
CA LYS A 251 0.79 21.06 19.05
C LYS A 251 -0.63 21.41 19.47
N LEU A 252 -1.52 20.42 19.55
CA LEU A 252 -2.94 20.60 19.86
C LEU A 252 -3.33 20.13 21.27
N GLY A 253 -2.35 19.73 22.07
CA GLY A 253 -2.57 19.22 23.43
C GLY A 253 -3.34 17.90 23.48
N ILE A 254 -3.34 17.11 22.40
CA ILE A 254 -3.95 15.77 22.39
C ILE A 254 -2.98 14.80 23.07
N THR A 255 -3.40 14.20 24.18
CA THR A 255 -2.57 13.28 24.99
C THR A 255 -2.79 11.81 24.64
N THR A 256 -3.79 11.48 23.81
CA THR A 256 -4.10 10.11 23.43
C THR A 256 -3.18 9.63 22.31
N SER A 257 -2.42 8.58 22.57
CA SER A 257 -1.61 7.92 21.53
C SER A 257 -2.42 6.80 20.90
N TYR A 258 -2.71 6.89 19.60
CA TYR A 258 -3.32 5.79 18.87
C TYR A 258 -2.26 4.72 18.55
N ASP A 259 -2.49 3.48 18.99
CA ASP A 259 -1.61 2.36 18.66
C ASP A 259 -2.05 1.73 17.34
N PHE A 260 -1.28 2.01 16.28
CA PHE A 260 -1.53 1.52 14.93
C PHE A 260 -1.30 0.01 14.78
N SER A 261 -0.62 -0.65 15.73
CA SER A 261 -0.44 -2.11 15.70
C SER A 261 -1.69 -2.83 16.16
N THR A 262 -2.40 -2.28 17.14
CA THR A 262 -3.60 -2.87 17.74
C THR A 262 -4.90 -2.24 17.24
N GLN A 263 -4.81 -1.14 16.47
CA GLN A 263 -5.95 -0.30 16.07
C GLN A 263 -6.76 0.22 17.27
N GLN A 264 -6.13 0.30 18.45
CA GLN A 264 -6.79 0.72 19.68
C GLN A 264 -6.21 2.06 20.17
N PRO A 265 -7.06 2.94 20.74
CA PRO A 265 -6.58 4.11 21.44
C PRO A 265 -5.85 3.64 22.71
N ASN A 266 -4.56 3.94 22.82
CA ASN A 266 -3.81 3.65 24.03
C ASN A 266 -3.81 4.90 24.92
N ILE A 267 -4.39 4.78 26.12
CA ILE A 267 -4.42 5.87 27.09
C ILE A 267 -3.05 5.90 27.76
N GLY A 268 -2.09 6.58 27.13
CA GLY A 268 -0.79 6.84 27.71
C GLY A 268 -0.90 7.93 28.77
N PHE A 269 -0.93 7.56 30.05
CA PHE A 269 -0.72 8.51 31.13
C PHE A 269 0.72 9.03 31.06
N ARG A 270 0.91 10.23 30.51
CA ARG A 270 2.20 10.92 30.51
C ARG A 270 2.24 11.87 31.70
N ILE A 271 2.74 11.39 32.83
CA ILE A 271 3.02 12.23 34.00
C ILE A 271 4.18 13.14 33.62
N LYS A 272 3.94 14.45 33.54
CA LYS A 272 5.01 15.46 33.45
C LYS A 272 5.47 15.73 34.88
N PHE A 273 6.74 15.44 35.16
CA PHE A 273 7.46 15.99 36.31
C PHE A 273 8.22 17.22 35.85
#